data_AF-I7G3C9-F1
#
_entry.id   AF-I7G3C9-F1
#
_cell.length_a   1.000
_cell.length_b   1.000
_cell.length_c   1.000
_cell.angle_alpha   90.00
_cell.angle_beta   90.00
_cell.angle_gamma   90.00
#
_symmetry.space_group_name_H-M   'P 1'
#
loop_
_entity.id
_entity.type
_entity.pdbx_description
1 polymer ?
#
loop_
_entity_poly.entity_id
_entity_poly.type
_entity_poly.pdbx_seq_one_letter_code
_entity_poly.pdbx_strand_id
1 'polypeptide(L)'
;MTVWAGVDIGNATTEVVLCGGDTGLDVLASARTPTRGGKGSLRAVHGAAQLARRLADAHGLVIDRAAFAPTPPVHSTVERVLLQSRRTGRLAIVTRAAATTAGDGAGVGTPVPVEQLAVAGPDRPVVACATRQCGYRDVAGLVNAAVEAGTNVVAVLTENDEAVLVSNRLRAPVPVVDDVDVPRVLSTTLVAVEVRQGPTPLQRLTDPFWLTDTFTLDGDERVDARVVADLLYDSACAVVCLTIPRPSTQPRLHLASLPPKNPTAPMSWI
;
A
#
# COMPACT_ATOMS: atom_id res chain seq x y z
N MET A 1 19.01 -12.54 -58.03
CA MET A 1 17.82 -12.48 -57.17
C MET A 1 17.92 -11.22 -56.35
N THR A 2 16.91 -10.35 -56.40
CA THR A 2 16.94 -9.09 -55.64
C THR A 2 16.67 -9.37 -54.16
N VAL A 3 17.54 -8.91 -53.27
CA VAL A 3 17.36 -9.00 -51.82
C VAL A 3 16.92 -7.65 -51.27
N TRP A 4 15.82 -7.67 -50.53
CA TRP A 4 15.28 -6.52 -49.81
C TRP A 4 15.62 -6.60 -48.32
N ALA A 5 15.97 -5.47 -47.71
CA ALA A 5 15.99 -5.30 -46.26
C ALA A 5 14.74 -4.53 -45.81
N GLY A 6 13.83 -5.20 -45.11
CA GLY A 6 12.76 -4.55 -44.35
C GLY A 6 13.31 -4.09 -43.00
N VAL A 7 13.19 -2.81 -42.68
CA VAL A 7 13.79 -2.20 -41.49
C VAL A 7 12.70 -1.52 -40.65
N ASP A 8 12.60 -1.91 -39.39
CA ASP A 8 11.79 -1.20 -38.38
C ASP A 8 12.69 -0.61 -37.30
N ILE A 9 12.68 0.71 -37.17
CA ILE A 9 13.37 1.42 -36.09
C ILE A 9 12.30 1.80 -35.07
N GLY A 10 12.11 0.97 -34.05
CA GLY A 10 11.25 1.23 -32.91
C GLY A 10 11.91 2.11 -31.85
N ASN A 11 11.12 2.54 -30.85
CA ASN A 11 11.62 3.36 -29.73
C ASN A 11 12.65 2.59 -28.88
N ALA A 12 12.45 1.28 -28.72
CA ALA A 12 13.31 0.42 -27.90
C ALA A 12 14.19 -0.52 -28.75
N THR A 13 13.65 -1.06 -29.85
CA THR A 13 14.32 -2.05 -30.71
C THR A 13 14.39 -1.58 -32.15
N THR A 14 15.47 -1.94 -32.82
CA THR A 14 15.65 -1.84 -34.27
C THR A 14 15.70 -3.26 -34.82
N GLU A 15 14.87 -3.56 -35.80
CA GLU A 15 14.62 -4.89 -36.34
C GLU A 15 14.82 -4.87 -37.85
N VAL A 16 15.44 -5.92 -38.39
CA VAL A 16 15.72 -6.06 -39.82
C VAL A 16 15.30 -7.46 -40.27
N VAL A 17 14.62 -7.54 -41.40
CA VAL A 17 14.33 -8.77 -42.14
C VAL A 17 14.93 -8.67 -43.54
N LEU A 18 15.61 -9.73 -43.99
CA LEU A 18 16.07 -9.87 -45.37
C LEU A 18 15.10 -10.77 -46.12
N CYS A 19 14.57 -10.28 -47.24
CA CYS A 19 13.63 -11.01 -48.08
C CYS A 19 14.17 -11.15 -49.51
N GLY A 20 13.78 -12.21 -50.21
CA GLY A 20 14.09 -12.40 -51.61
C GLY A 20 13.15 -13.43 -52.26
N GLY A 21 13.65 -14.15 -53.26
CA GLY A 21 12.93 -15.19 -53.97
C GLY A 21 12.15 -14.64 -55.17
N ASP A 22 11.38 -15.50 -55.82
CA ASP A 22 10.66 -15.13 -57.05
C ASP A 22 9.59 -14.06 -56.82
N THR A 23 9.05 -14.01 -55.59
CA THR A 23 8.08 -12.99 -55.16
C THR A 23 8.74 -11.79 -54.47
N GLY A 24 10.02 -11.91 -54.09
CA GLY A 24 10.73 -10.94 -53.25
C GLY A 24 10.28 -10.93 -51.78
N LEU A 25 9.41 -11.84 -51.36
CA LEU A 25 8.80 -11.90 -50.02
C LEU A 25 9.27 -13.09 -49.18
N ASP A 26 10.08 -13.99 -49.75
CA ASP A 26 10.61 -15.14 -49.00
C ASP A 26 11.61 -14.63 -47.96
N VAL A 27 11.32 -14.87 -46.68
CA VAL A 27 12.19 -14.44 -45.58
C VAL A 27 13.46 -15.30 -45.56
N LEU A 28 14.61 -14.66 -45.77
CA LEU A 28 15.92 -15.30 -45.82
C LEU A 28 16.64 -15.24 -44.46
N ALA A 29 16.50 -14.12 -43.75
CA ALA A 29 17.11 -13.92 -42.44
C ALA A 29 16.43 -12.79 -41.66
N SER A 30 16.57 -12.76 -40.33
CA SER A 30 16.10 -11.64 -39.51
C SER A 30 17.01 -11.41 -38.31
N ALA A 31 17.05 -10.18 -37.81
CA ALA A 31 17.79 -9.83 -36.58
C ALA A 31 17.20 -8.61 -35.89
N ARG A 32 17.52 -8.43 -34.61
CA ARG A 32 17.14 -7.24 -33.82
C ARG A 32 18.25 -6.77 -32.88
N THR A 33 18.24 -5.50 -32.54
CA THR A 33 19.14 -4.87 -31.56
C THR A 33 18.41 -3.76 -30.81
N PRO A 34 18.81 -3.38 -29.58
CA PRO A 34 18.31 -2.16 -28.96
C PRO A 34 18.57 -0.93 -29.84
N THR A 35 17.57 -0.06 -29.99
CA THR A 35 17.71 1.22 -30.70
C THR A 35 18.64 2.14 -29.93
N ARG A 36 19.68 2.64 -30.60
CA ARG A 36 20.64 3.58 -30.02
C ARG A 36 20.43 4.99 -30.60
N GLY A 37 20.37 5.99 -29.72
CA GLY A 37 20.18 7.40 -30.11
C GLY A 37 18.72 7.83 -30.26
N GLY A 38 17.75 6.93 -30.02
CA GLY A 38 16.33 7.22 -30.14
C GLY A 38 15.83 7.10 -31.58
N LYS A 39 14.55 6.72 -31.70
CA LYS A 39 13.87 6.60 -32.99
C LYS A 39 13.85 7.94 -33.74
N GLY A 40 14.13 7.91 -35.03
CA GLY A 40 14.24 9.10 -35.88
C GLY A 40 15.63 9.77 -35.88
N SER A 41 16.59 9.30 -35.06
CA SER A 41 17.96 9.83 -35.08
C SER A 41 18.84 9.20 -36.17
N LEU A 42 19.84 9.95 -36.65
CA LEU A 42 20.88 9.42 -37.56
C LEU A 42 21.62 8.22 -36.94
N ARG A 43 21.81 8.24 -35.62
CA ARG A 43 22.46 7.13 -34.91
C ARG A 43 21.64 5.84 -34.99
N ALA A 44 20.32 5.93 -34.94
CA ALA A 44 19.44 4.78 -35.10
C ALA A 44 19.49 4.25 -36.54
N VAL A 45 19.52 5.14 -37.54
CA VAL A 45 19.69 4.76 -38.97
C VAL A 45 21.02 4.03 -39.19
N HIS A 46 22.12 4.54 -38.64
CA HIS A 46 23.43 3.86 -38.71
C HIS A 46 23.41 2.49 -38.01
N GLY A 47 22.74 2.39 -36.86
CA GLY A 47 22.56 1.13 -36.15
C GLY A 47 21.80 0.09 -36.98
N ALA A 48 20.72 0.52 -37.64
CA ALA A 48 19.96 -0.33 -38.56
C ALA A 48 20.79 -0.80 -39.76
N ALA A 49 21.54 0.11 -40.38
CA ALA A 49 22.41 -0.22 -41.51
C ALA A 49 23.51 -1.23 -41.13
N GLN A 50 24.11 -1.08 -39.94
CA GLN A 50 25.09 -2.03 -39.42
C GLN A 50 24.47 -3.39 -39.11
N LEU A 51 23.26 -3.40 -38.52
CA LEU A 51 22.53 -4.64 -38.26
C LEU A 51 22.23 -5.39 -39.56
N ALA A 52 21.71 -4.67 -40.58
CA ALA A 52 21.42 -5.23 -41.90
C ALA A 52 22.67 -5.78 -42.59
N ARG A 53 23.78 -5.03 -42.55
CA ARG A 53 25.06 -5.48 -43.13
C ARG A 53 25.58 -6.74 -42.47
N ARG A 54 25.64 -6.78 -41.13
CA ARG A 54 26.10 -7.97 -40.40
C ARG A 54 25.20 -9.18 -40.68
N LEU A 55 23.89 -8.97 -40.77
CA LEU A 55 22.94 -10.03 -41.09
C LEU A 55 23.15 -10.56 -42.52
N ALA A 56 23.39 -9.68 -43.49
CA ALA A 56 23.68 -10.08 -44.85
C ALA A 56 25.02 -10.83 -44.96
N ASP A 57 26.08 -10.31 -44.33
CA ASP A 57 27.41 -10.93 -44.30
C ASP A 57 27.35 -12.35 -43.69
N ALA A 58 26.63 -12.52 -42.58
CA ALA A 58 26.48 -13.81 -41.91
C ALA A 58 25.75 -14.87 -42.75
N HIS A 59 24.94 -14.44 -43.72
CA HIS A 59 24.17 -15.32 -44.61
C HIS A 59 24.70 -15.33 -46.05
N GLY A 60 25.83 -14.68 -46.32
CA GLY A 60 26.40 -14.59 -47.67
C GLY A 60 25.49 -13.87 -48.68
N LEU A 61 24.69 -12.91 -48.22
CA LEU A 61 23.73 -12.16 -49.04
C LEU A 61 24.26 -10.76 -49.37
N VAL A 62 23.76 -10.19 -50.46
CA VAL A 62 24.00 -8.78 -50.84
C VAL A 62 22.65 -8.08 -50.87
N ILE A 63 22.49 -7.01 -50.09
CA ILE A 63 21.25 -6.23 -50.05
C ILE A 63 21.20 -5.28 -51.24
N ASP A 64 20.18 -5.42 -52.09
CA ASP A 64 19.97 -4.55 -53.26
C ASP A 64 19.10 -3.34 -52.92
N ARG A 65 18.12 -3.53 -52.04
CA ARG A 65 17.10 -2.52 -51.72
C ARG A 65 16.74 -2.55 -50.24
N ALA A 66 16.30 -1.42 -49.70
CA ALA A 66 15.81 -1.32 -48.33
C ALA A 66 14.47 -0.58 -48.28
N ALA A 67 13.58 -1.04 -47.40
CA ALA A 67 12.31 -0.41 -47.10
C ALA A 67 12.22 -0.18 -45.59
N PHE A 68 11.77 1.01 -45.19
CA PHE A 68 11.67 1.40 -43.78
C PHE A 68 10.22 1.52 -43.36
N ALA A 69 9.88 1.00 -42.18
CA ALA A 69 8.58 1.21 -41.58
C ALA A 69 8.40 2.71 -41.25
N PRO A 70 7.34 3.37 -41.76
CA PRO A 70 7.14 4.81 -41.60
C PRO A 70 6.49 5.13 -40.25
N THR A 71 7.15 4.76 -39.16
CA THR A 71 6.59 4.92 -37.81
C THR A 71 7.22 6.14 -37.12
N PRO A 72 6.44 7.07 -36.54
CA PRO A 72 7.00 8.22 -35.82
C PRO A 72 7.50 7.84 -34.40
N PRO A 73 8.42 8.62 -33.80
CA PRO A 73 8.80 8.48 -32.40
C PRO A 73 7.61 8.67 -31.45
N VAL A 74 7.59 7.93 -30.34
CA VAL A 74 6.59 8.09 -29.27
C VAL A 74 7.33 8.37 -27.97
N HIS A 75 6.99 9.49 -27.33
CA HIS A 75 7.49 9.86 -26.02
C HIS A 75 6.42 9.62 -24.97
N SER A 76 6.70 8.76 -24.00
CA SER A 76 5.83 8.49 -22.85
C SER A 76 6.61 8.75 -21.56
N THR A 77 5.94 9.36 -20.58
CA THR A 77 6.45 9.51 -19.22
C THR A 77 5.47 8.89 -18.23
N VAL A 78 5.96 8.49 -17.06
CA VAL A 78 5.15 8.03 -15.94
C VAL A 78 5.44 8.89 -14.72
N GLU A 79 4.40 9.29 -14.01
CA GLU A 79 4.51 10.06 -12.78
C GLU A 79 3.78 9.33 -11.65
N ARG A 80 4.37 9.35 -10.45
CA ARG A 80 3.73 8.82 -9.24
C ARG A 80 3.05 9.97 -8.52
N VAL A 81 1.73 9.89 -8.39
CA VAL A 81 0.95 10.88 -7.63
C VAL A 81 0.63 10.31 -6.26
N LEU A 82 0.99 11.05 -5.21
CA LEU A 82 0.56 10.73 -3.86
C LEU A 82 -0.90 11.14 -3.69
N LEU A 83 -1.80 10.16 -3.57
CA LEU A 83 -3.18 10.43 -3.20
C LEU A 83 -3.22 10.90 -1.74
N GLN A 84 -3.99 11.96 -1.46
CA GLN A 84 -4.19 12.40 -0.08
C GLN A 84 -4.81 11.25 0.73
N SER A 85 -4.27 10.99 1.92
CA SER A 85 -4.91 10.06 2.86
C SER A 85 -6.30 10.58 3.18
N ARG A 86 -7.32 9.72 3.08
CA ARG A 86 -8.69 10.11 3.44
C ARG A 86 -8.72 10.59 4.88
N ARG A 87 -9.41 11.69 5.14
CA ARG A 87 -9.60 12.23 6.49
C ARG A 87 -10.33 11.18 7.34
N THR A 88 -9.86 10.98 8.56
CA THR A 88 -10.47 10.12 9.59
C THR A 88 -10.79 10.89 10.87
N GLY A 89 -10.82 12.22 10.79
CA GLY A 89 -11.16 13.11 11.91
C GLY A 89 -10.32 12.83 13.15
N ARG A 90 -11.01 12.59 14.28
CA ARG A 90 -10.39 12.21 15.56
C ARG A 90 -10.05 10.72 15.65
N LEU A 91 -10.51 9.89 14.73
CA LEU A 91 -10.19 8.48 14.72
C LEU A 91 -8.79 8.24 14.13
N ALA A 92 -8.02 7.40 14.80
CA ALA A 92 -6.72 6.95 14.35
C ALA A 92 -6.66 5.42 14.36
N ILE A 93 -6.30 4.83 13.22
CA ILE A 93 -5.93 3.42 13.15
C ILE A 93 -4.46 3.33 13.61
N VAL A 94 -4.22 2.70 14.75
CA VAL A 94 -2.85 2.46 15.26
C VAL A 94 -2.29 1.21 14.62
N THR A 95 -3.10 0.16 14.53
CA THR A 95 -2.79 -1.05 13.76
C THR A 95 -4.04 -1.59 13.09
N ARG A 96 -3.84 -2.23 11.93
CA ARG A 96 -4.85 -2.97 11.16
C ARG A 96 -4.37 -4.36 10.73
N ALA A 97 -3.18 -4.74 11.22
CA ALA A 97 -2.50 -6.00 10.99
C ALA A 97 -1.37 -6.12 12.02
N ALA A 98 -1.29 -7.24 12.72
CA ALA A 98 -0.18 -7.61 13.59
C ALA A 98 0.30 -9.00 13.18
N ALA A 99 1.61 -9.26 13.33
CA ALA A 99 2.21 -10.52 12.93
C ALA A 99 1.69 -11.67 13.81
N THR A 100 1.50 -11.41 15.10
CA THR A 100 0.80 -12.32 16.00
C THR A 100 -0.31 -11.59 16.76
N THR A 101 -1.41 -12.29 17.01
CA THR A 101 -2.50 -11.82 17.87
C THR A 101 -3.05 -13.01 18.62
N ALA A 102 -3.71 -12.76 19.75
CA ALA A 102 -4.30 -13.82 20.54
C ALA A 102 -5.66 -13.41 21.12
N GLY A 103 -6.48 -14.41 21.44
CA GLY A 103 -7.89 -14.21 21.79
C GLY A 103 -8.78 -14.01 20.56
N ASP A 104 -10.10 -13.97 20.79
CA ASP A 104 -11.12 -13.67 19.78
C ASP A 104 -12.18 -12.81 20.46
N GLY A 105 -12.43 -11.62 19.94
CA GLY A 105 -13.39 -10.69 20.51
C GLY A 105 -13.05 -9.22 20.27
N ALA A 106 -13.89 -8.35 20.82
CA ALA A 106 -13.74 -6.91 20.77
C ALA A 106 -13.84 -6.31 22.18
N GLY A 107 -13.04 -5.28 22.45
CA GLY A 107 -13.02 -4.56 23.72
C GLY A 107 -12.86 -3.06 23.49
N VAL A 108 -13.59 -2.26 24.27
CA VAL A 108 -13.49 -0.79 24.24
C VAL A 108 -13.21 -0.28 25.63
N GLY A 109 -12.18 0.54 25.79
CA GLY A 109 -11.84 1.09 27.10
C GLY A 109 -10.86 2.25 27.04
N THR A 110 -10.65 2.88 28.19
CA THR A 110 -9.60 3.88 28.35
C THR A 110 -8.24 3.17 28.38
N PRO A 111 -7.22 3.66 27.65
CA PRO A 111 -5.90 3.06 27.67
C PRO A 111 -5.20 3.37 29.00
N VAL A 112 -4.65 2.35 29.66
CA VAL A 112 -3.98 2.48 30.96
C VAL A 112 -2.66 1.70 30.93
N PRO A 113 -1.54 2.26 31.42
CA PRO A 113 -0.30 1.50 31.57
C PRO A 113 -0.53 0.27 32.44
N VAL A 114 0.02 -0.88 32.06
CA VAL A 114 -0.25 -2.16 32.74
C VAL A 114 0.12 -2.12 34.24
N GLU A 115 1.11 -1.32 34.61
CA GLU A 115 1.59 -1.10 35.97
C GLU A 115 0.62 -0.26 36.82
N GLN A 116 -0.30 0.47 36.17
CA GLN A 116 -1.26 1.36 36.82
C GLN A 116 -2.68 0.78 36.87
N LEU A 117 -2.88 -0.46 36.41
CA LEU A 117 -4.20 -1.10 36.38
C LEU A 117 -4.86 -1.19 37.76
N ALA A 118 -4.09 -1.40 38.83
CA ALA A 118 -4.62 -1.45 40.19
C ALA A 118 -5.24 -0.12 40.67
N VAL A 119 -4.88 1.00 40.03
CA VAL A 119 -5.42 2.34 40.33
C VAL A 119 -6.64 2.63 39.45
N ALA A 120 -6.83 1.89 38.36
CA ALA A 120 -8.03 1.98 37.55
C ALA A 120 -9.19 1.33 38.30
N GLY A 121 -10.05 2.18 38.88
CA GLY A 121 -11.24 1.75 39.61
C GLY A 121 -12.18 0.87 38.74
N PRO A 122 -13.07 0.09 39.38
CA PRO A 122 -13.88 -0.94 38.73
C PRO A 122 -14.93 -0.38 37.76
N ASP A 123 -15.23 0.91 37.83
CA ASP A 123 -16.42 1.50 37.21
C ASP A 123 -16.31 1.70 35.68
N ARG A 124 -15.13 1.49 35.08
CA ARG A 124 -14.95 1.68 33.63
C ARG A 124 -14.09 0.58 32.98
N PRO A 125 -14.46 0.15 31.76
CA PRO A 125 -13.60 -0.69 30.93
C PRO A 125 -12.24 -0.05 30.65
N VAL A 126 -11.17 -0.83 30.72
CA VAL A 126 -9.80 -0.38 30.40
C VAL A 126 -9.10 -1.30 29.41
N VAL A 127 -8.22 -0.70 28.62
CA VAL A 127 -7.29 -1.41 27.74
C VAL A 127 -5.90 -1.36 28.37
N ALA A 128 -5.39 -2.52 28.79
CA ALA A 128 -4.08 -2.64 29.41
C ALA A 128 -2.99 -2.45 28.35
N CYS A 129 -2.07 -1.51 28.59
CA CYS A 129 -1.02 -1.15 27.64
C CYS A 129 0.36 -1.42 28.26
N ALA A 130 1.14 -2.31 27.66
CA ALA A 130 2.45 -2.72 28.16
C ALA A 130 3.57 -2.25 27.23
N THR A 131 4.49 -1.45 27.74
CA THR A 131 5.68 -1.03 26.99
C THR A 131 6.72 -2.15 26.92
N ARG A 132 7.77 -1.97 26.11
CA ARG A 132 8.82 -2.99 25.90
C ARG A 132 9.52 -3.48 27.17
N GLN A 133 9.50 -2.68 28.23
CA GLN A 133 10.11 -3.02 29.53
C GLN A 133 9.35 -4.14 30.27
N CYS A 134 8.07 -4.36 29.94
CA CYS A 134 7.23 -5.34 30.59
C CYS A 134 7.17 -6.62 29.75
N GLY A 135 7.83 -7.69 30.24
CA GLY A 135 7.77 -9.00 29.60
C GLY A 135 6.43 -9.69 29.84
N TYR A 136 6.11 -10.69 29.01
CA TYR A 136 4.81 -11.37 29.03
C TYR A 136 4.34 -11.89 30.41
N ARG A 137 5.27 -12.31 31.29
CA ARG A 137 4.94 -12.79 32.65
C ARG A 137 4.41 -11.68 33.53
N ASP A 138 5.08 -10.52 33.49
CA ASP A 138 4.72 -9.36 34.29
C ASP A 138 3.39 -8.79 33.80
N VAL A 139 3.24 -8.68 32.48
CA VAL A 139 1.97 -8.25 31.86
C VAL A 139 0.81 -9.14 32.29
N ALA A 140 0.94 -10.46 32.13
CA ALA A 140 -0.13 -11.38 32.51
C ALA A 140 -0.40 -11.36 34.02
N GLY A 141 0.65 -11.27 34.85
CA GLY A 141 0.52 -11.18 36.30
C GLY A 141 -0.25 -9.93 36.75
N LEU A 142 0.11 -8.76 36.24
CA LEU A 142 -0.54 -7.49 36.55
C LEU A 142 -2.00 -7.46 36.07
N VAL A 143 -2.28 -7.93 34.85
CA VAL A 143 -3.65 -8.01 34.32
C VAL A 143 -4.50 -8.95 35.17
N ASN A 144 -3.98 -10.14 35.53
CA ASN A 144 -4.71 -11.08 36.36
C ASN A 144 -5.02 -10.52 37.75
N ALA A 145 -4.05 -9.87 38.39
CA ALA A 145 -4.25 -9.24 39.70
C ALA A 145 -5.29 -8.12 39.65
N ALA A 146 -5.29 -7.30 38.59
CA ALA A 146 -6.29 -6.26 38.39
C ALA A 146 -7.69 -6.84 38.18
N VAL A 147 -7.82 -7.90 37.36
CA VAL A 147 -9.10 -8.60 37.17
C VAL A 147 -9.59 -9.23 38.46
N GLU A 148 -8.72 -9.85 39.26
CA GLU A 148 -9.05 -10.37 40.59
C GLU A 148 -9.53 -9.26 41.56
N ALA A 149 -8.97 -8.06 41.45
CA ALA A 149 -9.37 -6.88 42.22
C ALA A 149 -10.67 -6.23 41.69
N GLY A 150 -11.25 -6.73 40.59
CA GLY A 150 -12.51 -6.25 40.02
C GLY A 150 -12.36 -5.22 38.89
N THR A 151 -11.15 -4.92 38.43
CA THR A 151 -10.94 -4.04 37.27
C THR A 151 -11.42 -4.71 35.99
N ASN A 152 -12.26 -4.01 35.20
CA ASN A 152 -12.76 -4.50 33.93
C ASN A 152 -11.74 -4.30 32.80
N VAL A 153 -10.76 -5.21 32.68
CA VAL A 153 -9.81 -5.22 31.56
C VAL A 153 -10.45 -5.88 30.34
N VAL A 154 -10.59 -5.15 29.24
CA VAL A 154 -11.31 -5.62 28.03
C VAL A 154 -10.40 -5.97 26.87
N ALA A 155 -9.14 -5.55 26.90
CA ALA A 155 -8.12 -5.87 25.89
C ALA A 155 -6.72 -5.64 26.47
N VAL A 156 -5.72 -6.27 25.87
CA VAL A 156 -4.31 -6.06 26.18
C VAL A 156 -3.55 -5.67 24.91
N LEU A 157 -2.75 -4.62 24.99
CA LEU A 157 -1.87 -4.14 23.94
C LEU A 157 -0.43 -4.15 24.46
N THR A 158 0.50 -4.68 23.68
CA THR A 158 1.92 -4.72 24.07
C THR A 158 2.83 -4.28 22.92
N GLU A 159 3.96 -3.67 23.25
CA GLU A 159 5.01 -3.37 22.26
C GLU A 159 5.89 -4.58 21.93
N ASN A 160 5.90 -5.62 22.77
CA ASN A 160 6.70 -6.82 22.58
C ASN A 160 5.89 -7.86 21.79
N ASP A 161 6.50 -8.52 20.80
CA ASP A 161 5.93 -9.63 20.01
C ASP A 161 5.69 -10.89 20.87
N GLU A 162 4.74 -10.79 21.80
CA GLU A 162 4.48 -11.76 22.85
C GLU A 162 2.97 -11.97 23.09
N ALA A 163 2.08 -11.59 22.16
CA ALA A 163 0.63 -11.63 22.37
C ALA A 163 0.13 -13.02 22.79
N VAL A 164 0.62 -14.07 22.13
CA VAL A 164 0.26 -15.48 22.45
C VAL A 164 0.76 -15.89 23.83
N LEU A 165 1.96 -15.45 24.23
CA LEU A 165 2.54 -15.79 25.54
C LEU A 165 1.80 -15.12 26.69
N VAL A 166 1.34 -13.88 26.48
CA VAL A 166 0.48 -13.15 27.42
C VAL A 166 -0.87 -13.86 27.51
N SER A 167 -1.55 -14.05 26.38
CA SER A 167 -2.92 -14.60 26.33
C SER A 167 -3.03 -15.98 26.99
N ASN A 168 -2.06 -16.87 26.76
CA ASN A 168 -2.01 -18.21 27.38
C ASN A 168 -1.90 -18.20 28.92
N ARG A 169 -1.68 -17.03 29.53
CA ARG A 169 -1.52 -16.84 30.98
C ARG A 169 -2.59 -15.92 31.57
N LEU A 170 -3.45 -15.33 30.75
CA LEU A 170 -4.58 -14.56 31.24
C LEU A 170 -5.66 -15.50 31.77
N ARG A 171 -6.27 -15.13 32.90
CA ARG A 171 -7.39 -15.87 33.50
C ARG A 171 -8.72 -15.54 32.85
N ALA A 172 -8.83 -14.34 32.29
CA ALA A 172 -9.99 -13.89 31.51
C ALA A 172 -9.62 -13.84 30.01
N PRO A 173 -10.42 -14.40 29.11
CA PRO A 173 -10.18 -14.32 27.68
C PRO A 173 -10.47 -12.88 27.21
N VAL A 174 -9.43 -12.20 26.74
CA VAL A 174 -9.51 -10.87 26.12
C VAL A 174 -8.66 -10.84 24.85
N PRO A 175 -9.00 -9.99 23.86
CA PRO A 175 -8.14 -9.76 22.70
C PRO A 175 -6.79 -9.20 23.13
N VAL A 176 -5.72 -9.76 22.57
CA VAL A 176 -4.33 -9.36 22.80
C VAL A 176 -3.67 -9.04 21.46
N VAL A 177 -3.11 -7.84 21.32
CA VAL A 177 -2.40 -7.39 20.12
C VAL A 177 -1.00 -6.94 20.52
N ASP A 178 0.02 -7.42 19.81
CA ASP A 178 1.40 -7.00 19.97
C ASP A 178 1.88 -6.07 18.84
N ASP A 179 3.16 -5.68 18.90
CA ASP A 179 3.79 -4.72 17.99
C ASP A 179 3.01 -3.39 17.90
N VAL A 180 2.32 -3.01 18.97
CA VAL A 180 1.52 -1.79 19.02
C VAL A 180 2.38 -0.62 19.49
N ASP A 181 2.20 0.56 18.89
CA ASP A 181 2.76 1.82 19.39
C ASP A 181 2.02 2.26 20.68
N VAL A 182 2.39 1.65 21.80
CA VAL A 182 1.78 1.89 23.11
C VAL A 182 1.87 3.35 23.56
N PRO A 183 3.00 4.07 23.40
CA PRO A 183 3.06 5.50 23.72
C PRO A 183 1.99 6.33 22.98
N ARG A 184 1.76 6.03 21.69
CA ARG A 184 0.70 6.69 20.92
C ARG A 184 -0.68 6.32 21.46
N VAL A 185 -0.93 5.06 21.78
CA VAL A 185 -2.22 4.61 22.34
C VAL A 185 -2.53 5.28 23.67
N LEU A 186 -1.55 5.34 24.59
CA LEU A 186 -1.69 5.99 25.90
C LEU A 186 -1.97 7.51 25.82
N SER A 187 -1.68 8.15 24.69
CA SER A 187 -1.99 9.56 24.45
C SER A 187 -3.43 9.83 24.00
N THR A 188 -4.28 8.80 23.93
CA THR A 188 -5.65 8.86 23.40
C THR A 188 -6.71 8.74 24.50
N THR A 189 -7.93 9.18 24.20
CA THR A 189 -9.02 9.23 25.19
C THR A 189 -9.78 7.91 25.31
N LEU A 190 -9.91 7.17 24.21
CA LEU A 190 -10.65 5.91 24.14
C LEU A 190 -10.05 5.02 23.06
N VAL A 191 -10.05 3.71 23.30
CA VAL A 191 -9.49 2.72 22.39
C VAL A 191 -10.47 1.59 22.19
N ALA A 192 -10.67 1.20 20.93
CA ALA A 192 -11.40 0.01 20.52
C ALA A 192 -10.42 -0.98 19.90
N VAL A 193 -10.42 -2.22 20.39
CA VAL A 193 -9.58 -3.32 19.95
C VAL A 193 -10.50 -4.44 19.47
N GLU A 194 -10.20 -5.03 18.33
CA GLU A 194 -10.87 -6.26 17.89
C GLU A 194 -9.83 -7.20 17.29
N VAL A 195 -9.94 -8.47 17.65
CA VAL A 195 -9.14 -9.58 17.13
C VAL A 195 -10.10 -10.70 16.77
N ARG A 196 -9.99 -11.23 15.56
CA ARG A 196 -10.73 -12.41 15.10
C ARG A 196 -9.76 -13.52 14.74
N GLN A 197 -10.06 -14.73 15.20
CA GLN A 197 -9.26 -15.91 14.87
C GLN A 197 -9.74 -16.56 13.57
N GLY A 198 -8.81 -17.19 12.84
CA GLY A 198 -9.10 -17.86 11.58
C GLY A 198 -9.41 -16.89 10.43
N PRO A 199 -10.18 -17.33 9.41
CA PRO A 199 -10.43 -16.52 8.20
C PRO A 199 -11.52 -15.46 8.38
N THR A 200 -11.99 -15.21 9.60
CA THR A 200 -13.12 -14.31 9.85
C THR A 200 -12.61 -12.86 9.91
N PRO A 201 -13.14 -11.94 9.08
CA PRO A 201 -12.77 -10.54 9.17
C PRO A 201 -13.37 -9.87 10.42
N LEU A 202 -12.86 -8.68 10.75
CA LEU A 202 -13.45 -7.80 11.76
C LEU A 202 -14.95 -7.59 11.51
N GLN A 203 -15.72 -7.48 12.59
CA GLN A 203 -17.17 -7.25 12.56
C GLN A 203 -17.58 -5.94 13.24
N ARG A 204 -16.90 -5.54 14.33
CA ARG A 204 -17.23 -4.32 15.07
C ARG A 204 -16.54 -3.11 14.47
N LEU A 205 -15.22 -3.19 14.25
CA LEU A 205 -14.42 -2.08 13.72
C LEU A 205 -14.64 -1.82 12.22
N THR A 206 -15.36 -2.71 11.54
CA THR A 206 -15.84 -2.55 10.16
C THR A 206 -17.29 -2.07 10.09
N ASP A 207 -17.96 -1.89 11.23
CA ASP A 207 -19.31 -1.30 11.30
C ASP A 207 -19.21 0.20 11.61
N PRO A 208 -19.51 1.09 10.64
CA PRO A 208 -19.45 2.53 10.86
C PRO A 208 -20.47 3.04 11.87
N PHE A 209 -21.61 2.37 12.05
CA PHE A 209 -22.60 2.74 13.07
C PHE A 209 -22.09 2.39 14.45
N TRP A 210 -21.48 1.21 14.61
CA TRP A 210 -20.85 0.81 15.86
C TRP A 210 -19.71 1.76 16.24
N LEU A 211 -18.85 2.14 15.29
CA LEU A 211 -17.80 3.15 15.51
C LEU A 211 -18.38 4.49 15.92
N THR A 212 -19.45 4.94 15.25
CA THR A 212 -20.12 6.22 15.55
C THR A 212 -20.66 6.25 16.97
N ASP A 213 -21.34 5.19 17.39
CA ASP A 213 -21.92 5.06 18.72
C ASP A 213 -20.82 4.95 19.80
N THR A 214 -19.87 4.04 19.58
CA THR A 214 -18.77 3.75 20.51
C THR A 214 -17.89 4.96 20.81
N PHE A 215 -17.61 5.77 19.78
CA PHE A 215 -16.75 6.96 19.91
C PHE A 215 -17.53 8.27 20.05
N THR A 216 -18.86 8.21 20.15
CA THR A 216 -19.75 9.38 20.25
C THR A 216 -19.46 10.42 19.15
N LEU A 217 -19.42 9.96 17.90
CA LEU A 217 -19.12 10.80 16.73
C LEU A 217 -20.38 11.50 16.22
N ASP A 218 -20.27 12.77 15.87
CA ASP A 218 -21.37 13.59 15.38
C ASP A 218 -21.09 14.25 14.02
N GLY A 219 -22.14 14.79 13.40
CA GLY A 219 -22.04 15.54 12.15
C GLY A 219 -21.17 14.89 11.07
N ASP A 220 -20.12 15.60 10.68
CA ASP A 220 -19.16 15.19 9.65
C ASP A 220 -18.29 13.98 10.07
N GLU A 221 -18.13 13.72 11.37
CA GLU A 221 -17.30 12.62 11.88
C GLU A 221 -17.91 11.23 11.60
N ARG A 222 -19.20 11.16 11.26
CA ARG A 222 -19.82 9.91 10.78
C ARG A 222 -19.23 9.45 9.45
N VAL A 223 -18.78 10.40 8.62
CA VAL A 223 -18.06 10.08 7.38
C VAL A 223 -16.68 9.53 7.71
N ASP A 224 -16.01 10.08 8.73
CA ASP A 224 -14.71 9.59 9.20
C ASP A 224 -14.82 8.12 9.69
N ALA A 225 -15.90 7.77 10.41
CA ALA A 225 -16.19 6.40 10.82
C ALA A 225 -16.32 5.44 9.63
N ARG A 226 -17.03 5.86 8.57
CA ARG A 226 -17.12 5.08 7.32
C ARG A 226 -15.77 4.89 6.65
N VAL A 227 -14.95 5.94 6.60
CA VAL A 227 -13.59 5.85 6.04
C VAL A 227 -12.75 4.85 6.83
N VAL A 228 -12.81 4.88 8.16
CA VAL A 228 -12.10 3.91 9.01
C VAL A 228 -12.59 2.48 8.77
N ALA A 229 -13.90 2.27 8.72
CA ALA A 229 -14.47 0.95 8.43
C ALA A 229 -14.02 0.40 7.07
N ASP A 230 -14.06 1.22 6.01
CA ASP A 230 -13.56 0.85 4.67
C ASP A 230 -12.07 0.50 4.69
N LEU A 231 -11.27 1.25 5.46
CA LEU A 231 -9.85 0.99 5.65
C LEU A 231 -9.56 -0.28 6.46
N LEU A 232 -10.57 -0.94 7.04
CA LEU A 232 -10.44 -2.14 7.87
C LEU A 232 -11.15 -3.37 7.30
N TYR A 233 -11.81 -3.27 6.14
CA TYR A 233 -12.72 -4.28 5.57
C TYR A 233 -12.19 -5.74 5.56
N ASP A 234 -10.90 -5.94 5.26
CA ASP A 234 -10.25 -7.27 5.22
C ASP A 234 -9.25 -7.51 6.35
N SER A 235 -9.29 -6.70 7.40
CA SER A 235 -8.45 -6.94 8.57
C SER A 235 -9.01 -8.08 9.42
N ALA A 236 -8.12 -8.80 10.10
CA ALA A 236 -8.47 -9.78 11.15
C ALA A 236 -8.22 -9.23 12.57
N CYS A 237 -7.44 -8.15 12.68
CA CYS A 237 -7.23 -7.43 13.92
C CYS A 237 -7.14 -5.93 13.66
N ALA A 238 -7.58 -5.10 14.61
CA ALA A 238 -7.31 -3.67 14.57
C ALA A 238 -7.37 -3.02 15.95
N VAL A 239 -6.66 -1.90 16.07
CA VAL A 239 -6.70 -0.97 17.20
C VAL A 239 -7.04 0.40 16.65
N VAL A 240 -8.23 0.89 17.01
CA VAL A 240 -8.73 2.22 16.65
C VAL A 240 -8.80 3.07 17.90
N CYS A 241 -8.22 4.26 17.84
CA CYS A 241 -8.18 5.19 18.97
C CYS A 241 -8.94 6.47 18.65
N LEU A 242 -9.60 7.03 19.65
CA LEU A 242 -10.12 8.38 19.65
C LEU A 242 -9.06 9.35 20.16
N THR A 243 -8.51 10.14 19.26
CA THR A 243 -7.50 11.14 19.57
C THR A 243 -8.14 12.45 20.02
N ILE A 244 -7.43 13.22 20.84
CA ILE A 244 -7.79 14.61 21.14
C ILE A 244 -7.61 15.41 19.83
N PRO A 245 -8.59 16.24 19.41
CA PRO A 245 -8.50 16.96 18.16
C PRO A 245 -7.25 17.85 18.15
N ARG A 246 -6.31 17.56 17.24
CA ARG A 246 -5.26 18.52 16.90
C ARG A 246 -5.87 19.56 15.96
N PRO A 247 -5.60 20.87 16.15
CA PRO A 247 -5.99 21.86 15.16
C PRO A 247 -5.43 21.44 13.79
N SER A 248 -6.33 21.31 12.81
CA SER A 248 -5.99 20.77 11.49
C SER A 248 -5.01 21.70 10.79
N THR A 249 -3.74 21.31 10.73
CA THR A 249 -2.71 21.94 9.88
C THR A 249 -2.43 21.13 8.62
N GLN A 250 -3.39 20.34 8.13
CA GLN A 250 -3.28 19.79 6.79
C GLN A 250 -3.76 20.84 5.78
N PRO A 251 -2.86 21.50 5.02
CA PRO A 251 -3.27 22.31 3.90
C PRO A 251 -4.06 21.42 2.93
N ARG A 252 -5.24 21.87 2.53
CA ARG A 252 -5.92 21.35 1.34
C ARG A 252 -5.01 21.61 0.15
N LEU A 253 -4.18 20.65 -0.23
CA LEU A 253 -3.59 20.66 -1.54
C LEU A 253 -4.71 20.33 -2.51
N HIS A 254 -5.22 21.37 -3.17
CA HIS A 254 -6.10 21.21 -4.30
C HIS A 254 -5.28 20.47 -5.37
N LEU A 255 -5.62 19.21 -5.64
CA LEU A 255 -5.06 18.52 -6.79
C LEU A 255 -5.48 19.36 -7.99
N ALA A 256 -4.52 20.08 -8.59
CA ALA A 256 -4.79 20.85 -9.78
C ALA A 256 -5.38 19.87 -10.81
N SER A 257 -6.65 20.03 -11.14
CA SER A 257 -7.27 19.31 -12.24
C SER A 257 -6.41 19.59 -13.48
N LEU A 258 -5.80 18.55 -14.05
CA LEU A 258 -5.16 18.68 -15.35
C LEU A 258 -6.22 19.19 -16.32
N PRO A 259 -6.08 20.42 -16.87
CA PRO A 259 -7.08 20.90 -17.81
C PRO A 259 -7.11 19.94 -18.99
N PRO A 260 -8.29 19.66 -19.57
CA PRO A 260 -8.34 18.93 -20.83
C PRO A 260 -7.48 19.69 -21.84
N LYS A 261 -6.52 19.01 -22.47
CA LYS A 261 -5.73 19.60 -23.55
C LYS A 261 -6.68 19.98 -24.68
N ASN A 262 -6.86 21.28 -24.90
CA ASN A 262 -7.54 21.79 -26.09
C ASN A 262 -6.73 21.36 -27.33
N PRO A 263 -7.34 20.67 -28.32
CA PRO A 263 -6.62 20.12 -29.46
C PRO A 263 -6.13 21.18 -30.49
N THR A 264 -6.30 22.48 -30.22
CA THR A 264 -6.12 23.56 -31.21
C THR A 264 -5.03 24.59 -30.88
N ALA A 265 -4.24 24.41 -29.82
CA ALA A 265 -3.13 25.34 -29.55
C ALA A 265 -1.93 25.03 -30.48
N PRO A 266 -1.44 26.00 -31.30
CA PRO A 266 -0.28 25.79 -32.14
C PRO A 266 0.99 25.63 -31.28
N MET A 267 1.70 24.50 -31.46
CA MET A 267 3.02 24.30 -30.88
C MET A 267 4.03 25.20 -31.60
N SER A 268 4.49 26.27 -30.94
CA SER A 268 5.71 26.97 -31.34
C SER A 268 6.91 26.16 -30.88
N TRP A 269 7.67 25.62 -31.82
CA TRP A 269 8.97 25.01 -31.58
C TRP A 269 10.04 26.11 -31.65
N ILE A 270 10.87 26.21 -30.61
CA ILE A 270 12.23 26.78 -30.68
C ILE A 270 13.19 25.61 -30.73
#